data_AF-A0A501W4I4-F1
#
_entry.id   AF-A0A501W4I4-F1
#
_cell.length_a   1.000
_cell.length_b   1.000
_cell.length_c   1.000
_cell.angle_alpha   90.00
_cell.angle_beta   90.00
_cell.angle_gamma   90.00
#
_symmetry.space_group_name_H-M   'P 1'
#
loop_
_entity.id
_entity.type
_entity.pdbx_description
1 polymer ?
#
loop_
_entity_poly.entity_id
_entity_poly.type
_entity_poly.pdbx_seq_one_letter_code
_entity_poly.pdbx_strand_id
1 'polypeptide(L)'
;MKIQPLYVSALTLFMSSLLVSPLELSAQNHESIEVAPTNGNGSGVIHNKSYRYPEFIEGKVTFKNGTTTTANLNYNVFSGEVEFVKGKDTLAVDNLFTIASISIGDDLYFYDEDSKSLLQQLEKYKSAKLLVKEKYEVADIKSKGALGSTPSSIAATSATQYTDKSQTYNLKSADNYKFKVKTSYYLADLNDHYYEASKRNIFKLYPHAKSAANQYIKANKVNFENQDELRALIQYIESLKN
;
A
#
# COMPACT_ATOMS: atom_id res chain seq x y z
N MET A 1 -74.87 4.14 35.02
CA MET A 1 -74.56 5.17 36.04
C MET A 1 -73.72 4.54 37.14
N LYS A 2 -72.73 5.26 37.68
CA LYS A 2 -71.49 4.85 38.44
C LYS A 2 -70.28 4.68 37.49
N ILE A 3 -69.58 5.76 37.12
CA ILE A 3 -68.53 6.55 37.83
C ILE A 3 -67.23 5.74 38.05
N GLN A 4 -66.14 6.20 37.44
CA GLN A 4 -64.76 5.67 37.46
C GLN A 4 -64.09 5.79 38.86
N PRO A 5 -62.85 5.26 39.03
CA PRO A 5 -61.73 6.18 38.88
C PRO A 5 -60.52 5.66 38.10
N LEU A 6 -59.99 6.59 37.31
CA LEU A 6 -58.61 6.86 36.91
C LEU A 6 -57.50 6.10 37.66
N TYR A 7 -56.69 5.34 36.91
CA TYR A 7 -55.31 5.03 37.29
C TYR A 7 -54.37 5.56 36.21
N VAL A 8 -53.65 6.61 36.58
CA VAL A 8 -52.47 7.13 35.89
C VAL A 8 -51.36 6.11 36.10
N SER A 9 -50.78 5.56 35.03
CA SER A 9 -49.51 4.84 35.13
C SER A 9 -48.52 5.35 34.10
N ALA A 10 -47.33 5.60 34.63
CA ALA A 10 -46.22 6.34 34.09
C ALA A 10 -45.78 5.92 32.67
N LEU A 11 -45.50 6.98 31.91
CA LEU A 11 -44.61 7.06 30.78
C LEU A 11 -43.23 6.45 31.11
N THR A 12 -42.83 5.39 30.41
CA THR A 12 -41.42 4.98 30.36
C THR A 12 -40.96 5.02 28.91
N LEU A 13 -40.34 6.14 28.54
CA LEU A 13 -39.70 6.34 27.24
C LEU A 13 -38.40 5.51 27.23
N PHE A 14 -38.38 4.38 26.52
CA PHE A 14 -37.14 3.67 26.23
C PHE A 14 -36.38 4.45 25.15
N MET A 15 -35.53 5.38 25.58
CA MET A 15 -34.59 6.08 24.71
C MET A 15 -33.42 5.13 24.43
N SER A 16 -33.49 4.36 23.34
CA SER A 16 -32.36 3.55 22.89
C SER A 16 -31.28 4.48 22.32
N SER A 17 -30.29 4.80 23.14
CA SER A 17 -29.04 5.37 22.66
C SER A 17 -28.31 4.31 21.84
N LEU A 18 -28.40 4.39 20.50
CA LEU A 18 -27.41 3.74 19.65
C LEU A 18 -26.05 4.34 19.98
N LEU A 19 -25.24 3.58 20.71
CA LEU A 19 -23.80 3.80 20.81
C LEU A 19 -23.22 3.58 19.40
N VAL A 20 -23.13 4.65 18.63
CA VAL A 20 -22.26 4.69 17.46
C VAL A 20 -20.84 4.77 18.02
N SER A 21 -20.23 3.60 18.24
CA SER A 21 -18.80 3.53 18.45
C SER A 21 -18.11 4.06 17.19
N PRO A 22 -17.25 5.08 17.28
CA PRO A 22 -16.40 5.41 16.15
C PRO A 22 -15.52 4.18 15.87
N LEU A 23 -15.61 3.63 14.66
CA LEU A 23 -14.51 2.85 14.13
C LEU A 23 -13.34 3.82 14.04
N GLU A 24 -12.46 3.77 15.04
CA GLU A 24 -11.12 4.31 14.88
C GLU A 24 -10.43 3.42 13.83
N LEU A 25 -10.59 3.79 12.56
CA LEU A 25 -9.72 3.35 11.50
C LEU A 25 -8.33 3.91 11.85
N SER A 26 -7.58 3.19 12.67
CA SER A 26 -6.16 3.44 12.84
C SER A 26 -5.49 3.02 11.54
N ALA A 27 -5.52 3.92 10.56
CA ALA A 27 -4.54 3.92 9.49
C ALA A 27 -3.20 4.20 10.18
N GLN A 28 -2.54 3.15 10.67
CA GLN A 28 -1.17 3.25 11.14
C GLN A 28 -0.30 3.53 9.91
N ASN A 29 -0.22 4.80 9.54
CA ASN A 29 0.79 5.32 8.64
C ASN A 29 2.14 5.10 9.31
N HIS A 30 2.76 3.95 9.06
CA HIS A 30 4.12 3.69 9.46
C HIS A 30 5.06 4.51 8.56
N GLU A 31 5.15 5.83 8.78
CA GLU A 31 5.99 6.71 7.98
C GLU A 31 7.49 6.36 8.10
N SER A 32 7.89 5.78 9.24
CA SER A 32 9.24 5.28 9.45
C SER A 32 9.32 4.14 10.45
N ILE A 33 10.32 3.27 10.28
CA ILE A 33 10.69 2.24 11.25
C ILE A 33 12.15 2.43 11.62
N GLU A 34 12.43 2.53 12.91
CA GLU A 34 13.78 2.52 13.45
C GLU A 34 14.12 1.12 13.98
N VAL A 35 15.32 0.66 13.63
CA VAL A 35 15.78 -0.70 13.94
C VAL A 35 17.04 -0.57 14.75
N ALA A 36 16.93 -0.91 16.04
CA ALA A 36 18.06 -1.04 16.92
C ALA A 36 18.96 -2.21 16.45
N PRO A 37 20.26 -2.19 16.79
CA PRO A 37 21.17 -3.29 16.51
C PRO A 37 20.60 -4.62 17.02
N THR A 38 20.12 -5.44 16.09
CA THR A 38 19.72 -6.82 16.35
C THR A 38 20.90 -7.69 15.97
N ASN A 39 21.29 -8.66 16.80
CA ASN A 39 22.42 -9.59 16.59
C ASN A 39 22.31 -10.44 15.29
N GLY A 40 22.28 -9.83 14.11
CA GLY A 40 22.13 -10.45 12.79
C GLY A 40 20.69 -10.65 12.31
N ASN A 41 19.67 -10.21 13.06
CA ASN A 41 18.25 -10.50 12.76
C ASN A 41 17.42 -9.27 12.32
N GLY A 42 18.06 -8.24 11.78
CA GLY A 42 17.44 -6.93 11.57
C GLY A 42 16.29 -7.00 10.56
N SER A 43 16.51 -7.72 9.46
CA SER A 43 15.50 -7.89 8.41
C SER A 43 14.24 -8.58 8.94
N GLY A 44 14.38 -9.65 9.75
CA GLY A 44 13.22 -10.38 10.30
C GLY A 44 12.38 -9.54 11.28
N VAL A 45 13.02 -8.67 12.08
CA VAL A 45 12.29 -7.76 12.97
C VAL A 45 11.52 -6.71 12.18
N ILE A 46 12.12 -6.14 11.12
CA ILE A 46 11.44 -5.16 10.26
C ILE A 46 10.29 -5.83 9.52
N HIS A 47 10.55 -6.99 8.91
CA HIS A 47 9.57 -7.79 8.19
C HIS A 47 8.31 -7.99 9.02
N ASN A 48 8.46 -8.48 10.26
CA ASN A 48 7.32 -8.76 11.15
C ASN A 48 6.56 -7.51 11.61
N LYS A 49 7.16 -6.31 11.50
CA LYS A 49 6.55 -5.02 11.85
C LYS A 49 6.04 -4.25 10.63
N SER A 50 6.23 -4.77 9.43
CA SER A 50 5.98 -4.05 8.17
C SER A 50 4.72 -4.50 7.44
N TYR A 51 3.85 -5.25 8.11
CA TYR A 51 2.57 -5.65 7.56
C TYR A 51 1.61 -4.45 7.51
N ARG A 52 0.89 -4.31 6.40
CA ARG A 52 -0.11 -3.26 6.21
C ARG A 52 -1.32 -3.45 7.12
N TYR A 53 -1.78 -4.69 7.26
CA TYR A 53 -2.93 -5.02 8.10
C TYR A 53 -2.46 -5.50 9.47
N PRO A 54 -3.20 -5.19 10.57
CA PRO A 54 -2.85 -5.64 11.92
C PRO A 54 -2.78 -7.17 12.05
N GLU A 55 -3.54 -7.88 11.23
CA GLU A 55 -3.59 -9.34 11.18
C GLU A 55 -3.69 -9.83 9.73
N PHE A 56 -3.41 -11.11 9.49
CA PHE A 56 -3.67 -11.72 8.19
C PHE A 56 -5.18 -11.91 8.05
N ILE A 57 -5.79 -11.20 7.12
CA ILE A 57 -7.25 -11.18 6.91
C ILE A 57 -7.60 -11.96 5.65
N GLU A 58 -8.85 -12.40 5.54
CA GLU A 58 -9.32 -13.10 4.36
C GLU A 58 -9.07 -12.26 3.10
N GLY A 59 -8.41 -12.89 2.12
CA GLY A 59 -8.13 -12.32 0.83
C GLY A 59 -8.37 -13.33 -0.28
N LYS A 60 -8.48 -12.82 -1.51
CA LYS A 60 -8.80 -13.61 -2.70
C LYS A 60 -7.79 -13.31 -3.80
N VAL A 61 -7.16 -14.36 -4.30
CA VAL A 61 -6.29 -14.32 -5.47
C VAL A 61 -7.13 -14.73 -6.68
N THR A 62 -7.20 -13.84 -7.67
CA THR A 62 -7.87 -14.10 -8.95
C THR A 62 -6.81 -14.30 -10.03
N PHE A 63 -6.80 -15.46 -10.67
CA PHE A 63 -5.86 -15.81 -11.72
C PHE A 63 -6.32 -15.27 -13.08
N LYS A 64 -5.37 -15.07 -14.01
CA LYS A 64 -5.66 -14.61 -15.38
C LYS A 64 -6.56 -15.57 -16.18
N ASN A 65 -6.63 -16.84 -15.79
CA ASN A 65 -7.54 -17.83 -16.37
C ASN A 65 -8.97 -17.78 -15.77
N GLY A 66 -9.23 -16.86 -14.83
CA GLY A 66 -10.53 -16.68 -14.16
C GLY A 66 -10.75 -17.54 -12.93
N THR A 67 -9.87 -18.49 -12.59
CA THR A 67 -10.00 -19.24 -11.33
C THR A 67 -9.65 -18.34 -10.15
N THR A 68 -10.16 -18.72 -8.98
CA THR A 68 -9.90 -17.98 -7.73
C THR A 68 -9.49 -18.94 -6.62
N THR A 69 -8.72 -18.43 -5.67
CA THR A 69 -8.44 -19.09 -4.39
C THR A 69 -8.49 -18.07 -3.26
N THR A 70 -8.76 -18.52 -2.06
CA THR A 70 -8.84 -17.69 -0.86
C THR A 70 -7.82 -18.15 0.18
N ALA A 71 -7.24 -17.19 0.90
CA ALA A 71 -6.33 -17.43 2.01
C ALA A 71 -6.35 -16.22 2.95
N ASN A 72 -5.81 -16.36 4.16
CA ASN A 72 -5.54 -15.20 5.00
C ASN A 72 -4.25 -14.54 4.50
N LEU A 73 -4.37 -13.33 3.97
CA LEU A 73 -3.33 -12.58 3.29
C LEU A 73 -2.93 -11.33 4.09
N ASN A 74 -1.70 -10.87 3.88
CA ASN A 74 -1.25 -9.55 4.30
C ASN A 74 -0.24 -8.99 3.30
N TYR A 75 -0.17 -7.68 3.15
CA TYR A 75 0.85 -7.02 2.33
C TYR A 75 2.00 -6.56 3.22
N ASN A 76 3.21 -7.02 2.94
CA ASN A 76 4.39 -6.59 3.66
C ASN A 76 5.07 -5.43 2.91
N VAL A 77 5.07 -4.24 3.51
CA VAL A 77 5.60 -3.01 2.90
C VAL A 77 7.14 -3.04 2.78
N PHE A 78 7.81 -3.89 3.56
CA PHE A 78 9.27 -4.04 3.51
C PHE A 78 9.73 -4.95 2.37
N SER A 79 9.12 -6.12 2.22
CA SER A 79 9.41 -7.00 1.08
C SER A 79 8.74 -6.52 -0.21
N GLY A 80 7.59 -5.84 -0.11
CA GLY A 80 6.73 -5.49 -1.23
C GLY A 80 5.89 -6.67 -1.74
N GLU A 81 5.72 -7.70 -0.91
CA GLU A 81 5.08 -8.96 -1.26
C GLU A 81 3.72 -9.09 -0.55
N VAL A 82 2.80 -9.82 -1.18
CA VAL A 82 1.64 -10.37 -0.46
C VAL A 82 2.04 -11.72 0.11
N GLU A 83 1.77 -11.92 1.39
CA GLU A 83 2.15 -13.11 2.14
C GLU A 83 0.91 -13.79 2.73
N PHE A 84 1.02 -15.09 3.01
CA PHE A 84 -0.03 -15.90 3.62
C PHE A 84 0.55 -16.86 4.66
N VAL A 85 -0.27 -17.24 5.64
CA VAL A 85 0.13 -18.18 6.70
C VAL A 85 -0.17 -19.62 6.26
N LYS A 86 0.84 -20.49 6.30
CA LYS A 86 0.73 -21.94 6.08
C LYS A 86 1.29 -22.69 7.29
N GLY A 87 0.40 -23.09 8.19
CA GLY A 87 0.82 -23.74 9.44
C GLY A 87 1.52 -22.75 10.36
N LYS A 88 2.83 -22.92 10.58
CA LYS A 88 3.66 -22.00 11.38
C LYS A 88 4.50 -21.05 10.52
N ASP A 89 4.47 -21.24 9.20
CA ASP A 89 5.30 -20.48 8.27
C ASP A 89 4.48 -19.37 7.60
N THR A 90 5.13 -18.25 7.36
CA THR A 90 4.63 -17.18 6.49
C THR A 90 5.34 -17.28 5.14
N LEU A 91 4.56 -17.35 4.06
CA LEU A 91 5.07 -17.55 2.70
C LEU A 91 4.59 -16.42 1.79
N ALA A 92 5.45 -15.97 0.88
CA ALA A 92 5.08 -15.04 -0.18
C ALA A 92 4.20 -15.73 -1.24
N VAL A 93 3.23 -15.01 -1.79
CA VAL A 93 2.48 -15.42 -2.97
C VAL A 93 3.44 -15.41 -4.16
N ASP A 94 3.57 -16.56 -4.81
CA ASP A 94 4.45 -16.75 -5.96
C ASP A 94 3.70 -16.57 -7.29
N ASN A 95 4.42 -16.75 -8.40
CA ASN A 95 3.86 -16.77 -9.76
C ASN A 95 2.94 -15.59 -10.08
N LEU A 96 3.29 -14.39 -9.60
CA LEU A 96 2.48 -13.17 -9.72
C LEU A 96 2.09 -12.84 -11.19
N PHE A 97 2.90 -13.24 -12.16
CA PHE A 97 2.61 -13.10 -13.60
C PHE A 97 1.38 -13.89 -14.07
N THR A 98 0.92 -14.89 -13.30
CA THR A 98 -0.31 -15.66 -13.56
C THR A 98 -1.55 -15.05 -12.91
N ILE A 99 -1.36 -14.06 -12.03
CA ILE A 99 -2.40 -13.45 -11.21
C ILE A 99 -2.93 -12.21 -11.93
N ALA A 100 -4.26 -12.09 -11.98
CA ALA A 100 -4.95 -10.91 -12.50
C ALA A 100 -5.12 -9.84 -11.42
N SER A 101 -5.50 -10.24 -10.21
CA SER A 101 -5.59 -9.33 -9.05
C SER A 101 -5.59 -10.09 -7.74
N ILE A 102 -5.25 -9.39 -6.66
CA ILE A 102 -5.32 -9.90 -5.28
C ILE A 102 -6.16 -8.90 -4.47
N SER A 103 -7.26 -9.35 -3.86
CA SER A 103 -8.00 -8.53 -2.91
C SER A 103 -7.67 -8.92 -1.48
N ILE A 104 -7.46 -7.95 -0.60
CA ILE A 104 -7.20 -8.14 0.84
C ILE A 104 -8.06 -7.13 1.60
N GLY A 105 -9.12 -7.57 2.27
CA GLY A 105 -10.16 -6.67 2.75
C GLY A 105 -10.75 -5.82 1.62
N ASP A 106 -10.73 -4.49 1.78
CA ASP A 106 -11.23 -3.53 0.78
C ASP A 106 -10.18 -3.15 -0.28
N ASP A 107 -8.93 -3.54 -0.10
CA ASP A 107 -7.85 -3.19 -1.00
C ASP A 107 -7.73 -4.18 -2.16
N LEU A 108 -7.33 -3.65 -3.32
CA LEU A 108 -7.12 -4.41 -4.54
C LEU A 108 -5.71 -4.16 -5.07
N TYR A 109 -4.97 -5.23 -5.30
CA TYR A 109 -3.60 -5.21 -5.79
C TYR A 109 -3.48 -5.79 -7.19
N PHE A 110 -2.59 -5.21 -7.98
CA PHE A 110 -2.25 -5.63 -9.32
C PHE A 110 -0.74 -5.79 -9.46
N TYR A 111 -0.29 -6.80 -10.21
CA TYR A 111 1.12 -7.02 -10.48
C TYR A 111 1.54 -6.34 -11.77
N ASP A 112 2.50 -5.42 -11.67
CA ASP A 112 3.19 -4.83 -12.81
C ASP A 112 4.42 -5.68 -13.15
N GLU A 113 4.36 -6.38 -14.29
CA GLU A 113 5.42 -7.27 -14.76
C GLU A 113 6.70 -6.51 -15.12
N ASP A 114 6.57 -5.26 -15.61
CA ASP A 114 7.71 -4.45 -16.04
C ASP A 114 8.54 -3.99 -14.84
N SER A 115 7.88 -3.49 -13.79
CA SER A 115 8.55 -3.08 -12.55
C SER A 115 8.70 -4.18 -11.52
N LYS A 116 8.18 -5.40 -11.81
CA LYS A 116 8.14 -6.56 -10.92
C LYS A 116 7.63 -6.21 -9.53
N SER A 117 6.50 -5.50 -9.47
CA SER A 117 5.99 -4.93 -8.23
C SER A 117 4.47 -5.02 -8.14
N LEU A 118 3.97 -5.16 -6.92
CA LEU A 118 2.53 -5.04 -6.64
C LEU A 118 2.15 -3.57 -6.43
N LEU A 119 1.03 -3.19 -7.02
CA LEU A 119 0.45 -1.85 -6.98
C LEU A 119 -0.96 -1.93 -6.39
N GLN A 120 -1.21 -1.16 -5.32
CA GLN A 120 -2.53 -1.06 -4.70
C GLN A 120 -3.38 -0.05 -5.47
N GLN A 121 -4.60 -0.40 -5.84
CA GLN A 121 -5.54 0.52 -6.46
C GLN A 121 -6.12 1.47 -5.40
N LEU A 122 -5.95 2.76 -5.63
CA LEU A 122 -6.57 3.82 -4.82
C LEU A 122 -7.94 4.21 -5.36
N GLU A 123 -8.05 4.35 -6.69
CA GLU A 123 -9.27 4.82 -7.32
C GLU A 123 -9.39 4.27 -8.75
N LYS A 124 -10.62 4.01 -9.17
CA LYS A 124 -10.94 3.59 -10.53
C LYS A 124 -11.76 4.69 -11.21
N TYR A 125 -11.27 5.14 -12.37
CA TYR A 125 -11.94 6.08 -13.25
C TYR A 125 -12.53 5.36 -14.47
N LYS A 126 -13.21 6.12 -15.34
CA LYS A 126 -13.80 5.60 -16.58
C LYS A 126 -12.74 5.02 -17.51
N SER A 127 -11.57 5.66 -17.62
CA SER A 127 -10.52 5.21 -18.54
C SER A 127 -9.17 4.88 -17.94
N ALA A 128 -9.03 4.96 -16.62
CA ALA A 128 -7.79 4.63 -15.94
C ALA A 128 -8.02 4.16 -14.50
N LYS A 129 -6.97 3.65 -13.88
CA LYS A 129 -6.86 3.43 -12.43
C LYS A 129 -5.75 4.33 -11.89
N LEU A 130 -5.96 4.89 -10.70
CA LEU A 130 -4.88 5.47 -9.88
C LEU A 130 -4.43 4.40 -8.89
N LEU A 131 -3.14 4.15 -8.85
CA LEU A 131 -2.51 3.14 -8.00
C LEU A 131 -1.38 3.74 -7.19
N VAL A 132 -0.99 3.04 -6.12
CA VAL A 132 0.11 3.40 -5.25
C VAL A 132 1.03 2.20 -5.03
N LYS A 133 2.32 2.50 -4.91
CA LYS A 133 3.35 1.59 -4.45
C LYS A 133 3.99 2.20 -3.21
N GLU A 134 3.96 1.46 -2.12
CA GLU A 134 4.67 1.80 -0.90
C GLU A 134 5.78 0.77 -0.67
N LYS A 135 6.99 1.29 -0.46
CA LYS A 135 8.16 0.47 -0.16
C LYS A 135 9.03 1.21 0.86
N TYR A 136 9.58 0.51 1.84
CA TYR A 136 10.60 1.12 2.69
C TYR A 136 11.85 1.51 1.88
N GLU A 137 12.52 2.57 2.27
CA GLU A 137 13.83 2.98 1.76
C GLU A 137 14.73 3.32 2.95
N VAL A 138 16.04 3.12 2.82
CA VAL A 138 16.97 3.49 3.89
C VAL A 138 17.06 5.01 3.95
N ALA A 139 16.66 5.59 5.08
CA ALA A 139 16.67 7.02 5.33
C ALA A 139 17.97 7.49 6.00
N ASP A 140 18.52 6.68 6.92
CA ASP A 140 19.76 6.99 7.65
C ASP A 140 20.42 5.71 8.19
N ILE A 141 21.75 5.73 8.33
CA ILE A 141 22.56 4.65 8.92
C ILE A 141 23.50 5.26 9.97
N LYS A 142 23.32 4.89 11.24
CA LYS A 142 24.21 5.31 12.34
C LYS A 142 25.04 4.13 12.83
N SER A 143 26.32 4.10 12.46
CA SER A 143 27.25 3.06 12.91
C SER A 143 27.86 3.38 14.26
N LYS A 144 27.97 2.37 15.15
CA LYS A 144 28.58 2.51 16.48
C LYS A 144 30.11 2.41 16.49
N GLY A 145 30.79 2.20 15.36
CA GLY A 145 32.26 2.18 15.36
C GLY A 145 32.91 2.01 13.98
N ALA A 146 33.72 2.99 13.60
CA ALA A 146 34.83 2.96 12.64
C ALA A 146 34.54 2.87 11.11
N LEU A 147 35.04 3.93 10.45
CA LEU A 147 35.78 4.05 9.18
C LEU A 147 35.40 3.17 7.97
N GLY A 148 35.16 3.88 6.86
CA GLY A 148 34.72 3.33 5.59
C GLY A 148 35.58 2.17 5.05
N SER A 149 34.89 1.12 4.68
CA SER A 149 35.31 0.16 3.66
C SER A 149 34.08 -0.62 3.19
N THR A 150 33.85 -0.60 1.88
CA THR A 150 32.86 -1.44 1.20
C THR A 150 33.48 -2.82 0.92
N PRO A 151 32.91 -3.94 1.38
CA PRO A 151 33.32 -5.25 0.89
C PRO A 151 32.43 -5.71 -0.26
N SER A 152 33.13 -6.30 -1.23
CA SER A 152 32.71 -6.96 -2.44
C SER A 152 31.73 -8.12 -2.22
N SER A 153 30.84 -8.34 -3.20
CA SER A 153 30.16 -9.59 -3.60
C SER A 153 30.29 -10.80 -2.65
N ILE A 154 29.22 -11.10 -1.89
CA ILE A 154 29.01 -12.42 -1.25
C ILE A 154 27.57 -12.88 -1.55
N ALA A 155 27.44 -14.13 -1.98
CA ALA A 155 26.19 -14.79 -2.34
C ALA A 155 25.16 -14.78 -1.20
N ALA A 156 23.90 -14.59 -1.60
CA ALA A 156 22.73 -14.51 -0.75
C ALA A 156 22.48 -15.81 0.04
N THR A 157 22.25 -15.68 1.34
CA THR A 157 21.26 -16.46 2.10
C THR A 157 21.13 -15.90 3.53
N SER A 158 19.93 -15.44 3.87
CA SER A 158 19.41 -15.22 5.24
C SER A 158 19.61 -13.84 5.93
N ALA A 159 18.47 -13.21 6.24
CA ALA A 159 18.17 -12.24 7.31
C ALA A 159 18.96 -10.92 7.45
N THR A 160 20.02 -10.68 6.70
CA THR A 160 20.91 -9.51 6.88
C THR A 160 21.07 -8.63 5.65
N GLN A 161 20.36 -8.89 4.55
CA GLN A 161 20.49 -8.10 3.32
C GLN A 161 19.19 -7.38 2.99
N TYR A 162 19.29 -6.12 2.57
CA TYR A 162 18.18 -5.31 2.09
C TYR A 162 18.58 -4.64 0.78
N THR A 163 17.73 -4.70 -0.25
CA THR A 163 18.03 -4.09 -1.55
C THR A 163 17.10 -2.90 -1.83
N ASP A 164 17.71 -1.72 -1.98
CA ASP A 164 17.06 -0.46 -2.33
C ASP A 164 17.74 0.15 -3.56
N LYS A 165 16.96 0.49 -4.59
CA LYS A 165 17.44 1.10 -5.86
C LYS A 165 18.74 0.48 -6.40
N SER A 166 18.79 -0.85 -6.47
CA SER A 166 19.94 -1.65 -6.94
C SER A 166 21.17 -1.65 -6.02
N GLN A 167 21.10 -1.03 -4.85
CA GLN A 167 22.11 -1.13 -3.81
C GLN A 167 21.69 -2.17 -2.78
N THR A 168 22.62 -3.07 -2.44
CA THR A 168 22.41 -4.07 -1.39
C THR A 168 23.10 -3.62 -0.12
N TYR A 169 22.30 -3.42 0.92
CA TYR A 169 22.73 -3.06 2.26
C TYR A 169 22.86 -4.33 3.09
N ASN A 170 24.03 -4.54 3.68
CA ASN A 170 24.19 -5.53 4.74
C ASN A 170 23.76 -4.88 6.06
N LEU A 171 22.60 -5.27 6.59
CA LEU A 171 22.05 -4.88 7.88
C LEU A 171 22.91 -5.50 9.01
N LYS A 172 24.00 -4.83 9.35
CA LYS A 172 24.97 -5.29 10.35
C LYS A 172 24.41 -5.13 11.76
N SER A 173 24.79 -6.06 12.64
CA SER A 173 24.37 -6.10 14.04
C SER A 173 24.77 -4.90 14.90
N ALA A 174 25.61 -4.00 14.42
CA ALA A 174 26.14 -2.86 15.18
C ALA A 174 25.58 -1.49 14.73
N ASP A 175 24.81 -1.46 13.64
CA ASP A 175 24.31 -0.23 13.04
C ASP A 175 22.84 -0.02 13.43
N ASN A 176 22.46 1.24 13.66
CA ASN A 176 21.05 1.62 13.74
C ASN A 176 20.59 2.05 12.34
N TYR A 177 19.51 1.46 11.85
CA TYR A 177 18.92 1.81 10.58
C TYR A 177 17.61 2.55 10.80
N LYS A 178 17.43 3.66 10.08
CA LYS A 178 16.14 4.31 9.94
C LYS A 178 15.62 4.04 8.54
N PHE A 179 14.47 3.40 8.45
CA PHE A 179 13.74 3.22 7.21
C PHE A 179 12.60 4.22 7.15
N LYS A 180 12.34 4.77 5.96
CA LYS A 180 11.16 5.59 5.68
C LYS A 180 10.34 4.92 4.59
N VAL A 181 9.02 5.03 4.64
CA VAL A 181 8.20 4.60 3.51
C VAL A 181 8.35 5.61 2.38
N LYS A 182 8.71 5.13 1.19
CA LYS A 182 8.55 5.88 -0.04
C LYS A 182 7.23 5.48 -0.70
N THR A 183 6.45 6.49 -1.03
CA THR A 183 5.19 6.36 -1.76
C THR A 183 5.40 6.85 -3.20
N SER A 184 5.12 5.99 -4.17
CA SER A 184 5.12 6.31 -5.60
C SER A 184 3.73 6.03 -6.17
N TYR A 185 3.21 6.96 -6.96
CA TYR A 185 1.90 6.80 -7.61
C TYR A 185 2.06 6.31 -9.04
N TYR A 186 1.06 5.56 -9.50
CA TYR A 186 1.01 4.98 -10.83
C TYR A 186 -0.37 5.19 -11.44
N LEU A 187 -0.44 5.19 -12.77
CA LEU A 187 -1.68 5.10 -13.52
C LEU A 187 -1.66 3.84 -14.36
N ALA A 188 -2.82 3.18 -14.48
CA ALA A 188 -3.01 2.09 -15.43
C ALA A 188 -4.09 2.44 -16.45
N ASP A 189 -3.90 2.03 -17.70
CA ASP A 189 -5.00 2.00 -18.67
C ASP A 189 -5.93 0.80 -18.44
N LEU A 190 -6.97 0.66 -19.26
CA LEU A 190 -7.92 -0.45 -19.16
C LEU A 190 -7.33 -1.81 -19.57
N ASN A 191 -6.14 -1.82 -20.17
CA ASN A 191 -5.41 -3.02 -20.57
C ASN A 191 -4.31 -3.39 -19.57
N ASP A 192 -4.32 -2.76 -18.38
CA ASP A 192 -3.34 -3.00 -17.32
C ASP A 192 -1.89 -2.71 -17.75
N HIS A 193 -1.69 -1.71 -18.61
CA HIS A 193 -0.36 -1.10 -18.76
C HIS A 193 -0.14 -0.06 -17.67
N TYR A 194 0.89 -0.26 -16.85
CA TYR A 194 1.20 0.59 -15.71
C TYR A 194 2.24 1.66 -16.05
N TYR A 195 2.02 2.86 -15.54
CA TYR A 195 2.88 4.01 -15.77
C TYR A 195 3.08 4.78 -14.47
N GLU A 196 4.33 4.98 -14.05
CA GLU A 196 4.62 5.85 -12.90
C GLU A 196 4.09 7.28 -13.17
N ALA A 197 3.47 7.88 -12.16
CA ALA A 197 2.84 9.18 -12.27
C ALA A 197 3.88 10.25 -12.62
N SER A 198 3.77 10.76 -13.84
CA SER A 198 4.62 11.83 -14.33
C SER A 198 3.90 12.58 -15.44
N LYS A 199 4.29 13.83 -15.66
CA LYS A 199 3.77 14.64 -16.76
C LYS A 199 3.86 13.91 -18.12
N ARG A 200 4.98 13.23 -18.37
CA ARG A 200 5.20 12.46 -19.60
C ARG A 200 4.19 11.32 -19.73
N ASN A 201 4.00 10.56 -18.66
CA ASN A 201 3.12 9.39 -18.68
C ASN A 201 1.64 9.77 -18.69
N ILE A 202 1.24 10.86 -18.04
CA ILE A 202 -0.11 11.44 -18.20
C ILE A 202 -0.38 11.75 -19.68
N PHE A 203 0.57 12.35 -20.39
CA PHE A 203 0.38 12.65 -21.82
C PHE A 203 0.35 11.41 -22.71
N LYS A 204 1.04 10.34 -22.29
CA LYS A 204 1.00 9.04 -22.98
C LYS A 204 -0.37 8.37 -22.78
N LEU A 205 -0.89 8.39 -21.56
CA LEU A 205 -2.16 7.77 -21.18
C LEU A 205 -3.37 8.55 -21.71
N TYR A 206 -3.28 9.88 -21.72
CA TYR A 206 -4.36 10.80 -22.14
C TYR A 206 -3.95 11.65 -23.35
N PRO A 207 -3.69 11.06 -24.53
CA PRO A 207 -3.20 11.79 -25.69
C PRO A 207 -4.19 12.86 -26.19
N HIS A 208 -5.50 12.58 -26.12
CA HIS A 208 -6.58 13.50 -26.50
C HIS A 208 -6.68 14.73 -25.59
N ALA A 209 -6.33 14.61 -24.30
CA ALA A 209 -6.42 15.69 -23.32
C ALA A 209 -5.08 16.39 -23.06
N LYS A 210 -4.03 16.08 -23.84
CA LYS A 210 -2.65 16.55 -23.59
C LYS A 210 -2.54 18.07 -23.41
N SER A 211 -3.23 18.85 -24.25
CA SER A 211 -3.19 20.32 -24.17
C SER A 211 -3.82 20.82 -22.86
N ALA A 212 -5.04 20.35 -22.56
CA ALA A 212 -5.79 20.73 -21.36
C ALA A 212 -5.08 20.27 -20.07
N ALA A 213 -4.55 19.04 -20.05
CA ALA A 213 -3.76 18.52 -18.95
C ALA A 213 -2.50 19.37 -18.70
N ASN A 214 -1.78 19.77 -19.77
CA ASN A 214 -0.60 20.62 -19.62
C ASN A 214 -0.93 22.01 -19.05
N GLN A 215 -2.07 22.58 -19.42
CA GLN A 215 -2.54 23.85 -18.86
C GLN A 215 -2.88 23.70 -17.38
N TYR A 216 -3.64 22.67 -17.01
CA TYR A 216 -3.99 22.39 -15.61
C TYR A 216 -2.74 22.17 -14.74
N ILE A 217 -1.80 21.34 -15.21
CA ILE A 217 -0.55 21.05 -14.50
C ILE A 217 0.25 22.34 -14.24
N LYS A 218 0.31 23.25 -15.22
CA LYS A 218 1.03 24.53 -15.07
C LYS A 218 0.32 25.48 -14.11
N ALA A 219 -1.00 25.60 -14.24
CA ALA A 219 -1.80 26.52 -13.42
C ALA A 219 -1.80 26.11 -11.94
N ASN A 220 -1.92 24.81 -11.67
CA ASN A 220 -2.00 24.27 -10.31
C ASN A 220 -0.66 23.81 -9.74
N LYS A 221 0.43 23.86 -10.53
CA LYS A 221 1.77 23.37 -10.15
C LYS A 221 1.75 21.95 -9.58
N VAL A 222 1.00 21.06 -10.25
CA VAL A 222 0.69 19.71 -9.76
C VAL A 222 1.96 18.96 -9.34
N ASN A 223 1.98 18.50 -8.10
CA ASN A 223 2.96 17.59 -7.55
C ASN A 223 2.53 16.13 -7.80
N PHE A 224 3.32 15.40 -8.60
CA PHE A 224 3.07 13.99 -8.93
C PHE A 224 3.39 13.03 -7.76
N GLU A 225 3.91 13.54 -6.66
CA GLU A 225 4.10 12.80 -5.41
C GLU A 225 2.99 13.12 -4.39
N ASN A 226 1.98 13.91 -4.76
CA ASN A 226 0.82 14.21 -3.92
C ASN A 226 -0.43 13.51 -4.46
N GLN A 227 -1.02 12.62 -3.65
CA GLN A 227 -2.20 11.84 -4.02
C GLN A 227 -3.40 12.70 -4.43
N ASP A 228 -3.70 13.73 -3.65
CA ASP A 228 -4.91 14.54 -3.82
C ASP A 228 -4.78 15.45 -5.04
N GLU A 229 -3.58 15.99 -5.29
CA GLU A 229 -3.30 16.75 -6.52
C GLU A 229 -3.35 15.87 -7.77
N LEU A 230 -2.86 14.63 -7.68
CA LEU A 230 -3.01 13.65 -8.76
C LEU A 230 -4.46 13.27 -9.00
N ARG A 231 -5.23 12.99 -7.95
CA ARG A 231 -6.67 12.72 -8.04
C ARG A 231 -7.38 13.86 -8.74
N ALA A 232 -7.14 15.11 -8.32
CA ALA A 232 -7.75 16.29 -8.93
C ALA A 232 -7.38 16.44 -10.42
N LEU A 233 -6.11 16.21 -10.79
CA LEU A 233 -5.67 16.23 -12.19
C LEU A 233 -6.40 15.16 -13.02
N ILE A 234 -6.48 13.92 -12.51
CA ILE A 234 -7.09 12.81 -13.24
C ILE A 234 -8.60 13.04 -13.39
N GLN A 235 -9.28 13.47 -12.31
CA GLN A 235 -10.70 13.82 -12.34
C GLN A 235 -10.99 14.93 -13.35
N TYR A 236 -10.15 15.97 -13.40
CA TYR A 236 -10.25 17.02 -14.42
C TYR A 236 -10.13 16.43 -15.83
N ILE A 237 -9.12 15.60 -16.09
CA ILE A 237 -8.91 14.99 -17.41
C ILE A 237 -10.09 14.10 -17.81
N GLU A 238 -10.58 13.25 -16.89
CA GLU A 238 -11.72 12.35 -17.13
C GLU A 238 -13.01 13.12 -17.39
N SER A 239 -13.17 14.33 -16.83
CA SER A 239 -14.32 15.20 -17.11
C SER A 239 -14.34 15.82 -18.52
N LEU A 240 -13.19 15.85 -19.20
CA LEU A 240 -13.09 16.35 -20.59
C LEU A 240 -13.58 15.32 -21.62
N LYS A 241 -13.76 14.07 -21.21
CA LYS A 241 -14.35 13.01 -22.03
C LYS A 241 -15.88 13.05 -21.90
N ASN A 242 -16.52 13.61 -22.91
CA ASN A 242 -17.89 13.22 -23.27
C ASN A 242 -17.85 11.85 -23.95
#